data_AF-A0A1V4VNA2-F1
#
_entry.id   AF-A0A1V4VNA2-F1
#
_cell.length_a   1.000
_cell.length_b   1.000
_cell.length_c   1.000
_cell.angle_alpha   90.00
_cell.angle_beta   90.00
_cell.angle_gamma   90.00
#
_symmetry.space_group_name_H-M   'P 1'
#
loop_
_entity.id
_entity.type
_entity.pdbx_description
1 polymer ?
#
loop_
_entity_poly.entity_id
_entity_poly.type
_entity_poly.pdbx_seq_one_letter_code
_entity_poly.pdbx_strand_id
1 'polypeptide(L)' 'MHNKNMLYLCSQLLDKITVINGYLRLNMERKNVDYSFFIFQALKELEEIANKMSDIAQNAKKDSGNT' A
#
# COMPACT_ATOMS: atom_id res chain seq x y z
N MET A 1 -20.40 -1.14 -5.11
CA MET A 1 -19.65 -1.41 -3.86
C MET A 1 -18.14 -1.34 -4.06
N HIS A 2 -17.61 -1.93 -5.14
CA HIS A 2 -16.16 -1.96 -5.45
C HIS A 2 -15.45 -0.60 -5.46
N ASN A 3 -16.07 0.46 -5.99
CA ASN A 3 -15.45 1.79 -6.04
C ASN A 3 -15.15 2.40 -4.66
N LYS A 4 -16.04 2.20 -3.67
CA LYS A 4 -15.79 2.69 -2.29
C LYS A 4 -14.64 1.92 -1.64
N ASN A 5 -14.57 0.60 -1.88
CA ASN A 5 -13.48 -0.23 -1.37
C ASN A 5 -12.14 0.14 -2.04
N MET A 6 -12.13 0.42 -3.34
CA MET A 6 -10.91 0.87 -4.03
C MET A 6 -10.43 2.23 -3.53
N LEU A 7 -11.33 3.21 -3.36
CA LEU A 7 -10.95 4.51 -2.80
C LEU A 7 -10.36 4.38 -1.38
N TYR A 8 -10.95 3.52 -0.55
CA TYR A 8 -10.43 3.24 0.78
C TYR A 8 -9.03 2.61 0.73
N LEU A 9 -8.79 1.64 -0.16
CA LEU A 9 -7.47 1.04 -0.33
C LEU A 9 -6.45 2.02 -0.91
N CYS A 10 -6.83 2.91 -1.83
CA CYS A 10 -5.97 3.97 -2.32
C CYS A 10 -5.54 4.92 -1.19
N SER A 11 -6.47 5.27 -0.28
CA SER A 11 -6.12 6.08 0.90
C SER A 11 -5.11 5.37 1.79
N GLN A 12 -5.32 4.08 2.09
CA GLN A 12 -4.36 3.31 2.88
C GLN A 12 -3.00 3.19 2.20
N LEU A 13 -2.98 2.99 0.88
CA LEU A 13 -1.75 2.92 0.10
C LEU A 13 -0.96 4.24 0.22
N LEU A 14 -1.65 5.38 0.12
CA LEU A 14 -1.03 6.70 0.30
C LEU A 14 -0.47 6.91 1.71
N ASP A 15 -1.19 6.45 2.73
CA ASP A 15 -0.72 6.50 4.12
C ASP A 15 0.57 5.68 4.30
N LYS A 16 0.64 4.47 3.72
CA LYS A 16 1.84 3.63 3.78
C LYS A 16 3.03 4.23 3.04
N ILE A 17 2.79 4.83 1.87
CA ILE A 17 3.85 5.57 1.14
C ILE A 17 4.39 6.72 1.98
N THR A 18 3.51 7.46 2.66
CA THR A 18 3.90 8.56 3.57
C THR A 18 4.79 8.06 4.69
N VAL A 19 4.42 6.92 5.31
CA VAL A 19 5.22 6.30 6.38
C VAL A 19 6.61 5.85 5.87
N ILE A 20 6.67 5.19 4.71
CA ILE A 20 7.94 4.76 4.09
C ILE A 20 8.84 5.97 3.83
N ASN A 21 8.30 7.04 3.24
CA ASN A 21 9.03 8.28 2.99
C ASN A 21 9.57 8.90 4.29
N GLY A 22 8.77 8.88 5.35
CA GLY A 22 9.20 9.34 6.68
C GLY A 22 10.40 8.55 7.20
N TYR A 23 10.37 7.22 7.13
CA TYR A 23 11.50 6.40 7.56
C TYR A 23 12.72 6.54 6.67
N LEU A 24 12.57 6.63 5.34
CA LEU A 24 13.68 6.89 4.44
C LEU A 24 14.37 8.22 4.76
N ARG A 25 13.58 9.26 5.03
CA ARG A 25 14.10 10.56 5.45
C ARG A 25 14.86 10.48 6.77
N LEU A 26 14.29 9.79 7.77
CA LEU A 26 14.99 9.56 9.05
C LEU A 26 16.29 8.76 8.85
N ASN A 27 16.31 7.78 7.96
CA ASN A 27 17.50 6.97 7.67
C ASN A 27 18.61 7.80 7.02
N MET A 28 18.25 8.80 6.20
CA MET A 28 19.20 9.75 5.62
C MET A 28 19.73 10.76 6.66
N GLU A 29 18.85 11.27 7.53
CA GLU A 29 19.17 12.31 8.51
C GLU A 29 19.89 11.77 9.77
N ARG A 30 19.56 10.54 10.21
CA ARG A 30 20.04 9.94 11.47
C ARG A 30 20.80 8.63 11.21
N LYS A 31 22.06 8.76 10.79
CA LYS A 31 22.95 7.61 10.47
C LYS A 31 23.24 6.63 11.63
N ASN A 32 22.88 6.98 12.87
CA ASN A 32 23.14 6.15 14.05
C ASN A 32 21.97 5.22 14.42
N VAL A 33 20.82 5.34 13.74
CA VAL A 33 19.66 4.48 13.98
C VAL A 33 19.30 3.82 12.66
N ASP A 34 19.25 2.49 12.67
CA ASP A 34 18.82 1.72 11.50
C ASP A 34 17.29 1.64 11.45
N TYR A 35 16.70 2.29 10.44
CA TYR A 35 15.27 2.25 10.19
C TYR A 35 14.85 1.20 9.16
N SER A 36 15.79 0.40 8.64
CA SER A 36 15.55 -0.57 7.56
C SER A 36 14.42 -1.54 7.92
N PHE A 37 14.39 -2.04 9.17
CA PHE A 37 13.32 -2.92 9.64
C PHE A 37 11.92 -2.31 9.46
N PHE A 38 11.74 -1.05 9.88
CA PHE A 38 10.46 -0.35 9.76
C PHE A 38 10.08 -0.06 8.30
N ILE A 39 11.07 0.23 7.45
CA ILE A 39 10.87 0.40 6.01
C ILE A 39 10.38 -0.93 5.39
N PHE A 40 11.04 -2.05 5.70
CA PHE A 40 10.64 -3.37 5.21
C PHE A 40 9.24 -3.77 5.69
N GLN A 41 8.91 -3.51 6.95
CA GLN A 41 7.57 -3.75 7.50
C GLN A 41 6.51 -2.95 6.71
N ALA A 42 6.73 -1.66 6.50
CA ALA A 42 5.79 -0.80 5.78
C ALA A 42 5.65 -1.19 4.29
N LEU A 43 6.74 -1.67 3.66
CA LEU A 43 6.71 -2.20 2.28
C LEU A 43 5.86 -3.46 2.17
N LYS A 44 5.97 -4.40 3.12
CA LYS A 44 5.11 -5.60 3.15
C LYS A 44 3.63 -5.25 3.26
N GLU A 45 3.30 -4.31 4.14
CA GLU A 45 1.91 -3.86 4.30
C GLU A 45 1.38 -3.16 3.03
N LEU A 46 2.24 -2.41 2.33
CA LEU A 46 1.90 -1.80 1.05
C LEU A 46 1.66 -2.84 -0.04
N GLU A 47 2.47 -3.91 -0.09
CA GLU A 47 2.28 -5.04 -1.00
C GLU A 47 0.93 -5.74 -0.75
N GLU A 48 0.56 -5.98 0.52
CA GLU A 48 -0.74 -6.57 0.86
C GLU A 48 -1.92 -5.71 0.40
N ILE A 49 -1.82 -4.38 0.51
CA ILE A 49 -2.85 -3.46 0.02
C ILE A 49 -2.95 -3.54 -1.51
N ALA A 50 -1.81 -3.54 -2.21
CA ALA A 50 -1.77 -3.66 -3.66
C ALA A 50 -2.38 -4.97 -4.17
N ASN A 51 -2.12 -6.08 -3.47
CA ASN A 51 -2.72 -7.39 -3.77
C ASN A 51 -4.25 -7.35 -3.60
N LYS A 52 -4.77 -6.77 -2.50
CA LYS A 52 -6.21 -6.59 -2.31
C LYS A 52 -6.85 -5.73 -3.41
N MET A 53 -6.15 -4.69 -3.86
CA MET A 53 -6.61 -3.85 -4.97
C MET A 53 -6.68 -4.64 -6.29
N SER A 54 -5.67 -5.47 -6.56
CA SER A 54 -5.63 -6.36 -7.72
C SER A 54 -6.80 -7.34 -7.70
N ASP A 55 -7.07 -7.99 -6.57
CA ASP A 55 -8.17 -8.95 -6.41
C ASP A 55 -9.53 -8.29 -6.68
N ILE A 56 -9.76 -7.08 -6.15
CA ILE A 56 -10.99 -6.33 -6.39
C ILE A 56 -11.13 -5.98 -7.87
N ALA A 57 -10.05 -5.54 -8.52
CA ALA A 57 -10.06 -5.19 -9.94
C ALA A 57 -10.34 -6.41 -10.84
N GLN A 58 -9.75 -7.57 -10.52
CA GLN A 58 -9.99 -8.82 -11.24
C GLN A 58 -11.44 -9.31 -11.07
N ASN A 59 -11.99 -9.22 -9.86
CA ASN A 59 -13.37 -9.62 -9.60
C ASN A 59 -14.37 -8.70 -10.30
N ALA A 60 -14.14 -7.38 -10.27
CA ALA A 60 -14.96 -6.43 -11.01
C ALA A 60 -14.97 -6.69 -12.53
N LYS A 61 -13.84 -7.15 -13.09
CA LYS A 61 -13.75 -7.54 -14.51
C LYS A 61 -14.56 -8.79 -14.83
N LYS A 62 -14.55 -9.81 -13.96
CA LYS A 62 -15.35 -11.03 -14.12
C LYS A 62 -16.84 -10.74 -14.11
N ASP A 63 -17.28 -9.85 -13.21
CA ASP A 63 -18.69 -9.47 -13.11
C ASP A 63 -19.18 -8.71 -14.36
N SER A 64 -18.29 -7.98 -15.05
CA SER A 64 -18.61 -7.27 -16.30
C SER A 64 -18.57 -8.12 -17.58
N GLY A 65 -18.05 -9.36 -17.53
CA GLY A 65 -17.88 -10.24 -18.69
C GLY A 65 -18.94 -11.33 -18.84
N ASN A 66 -19.89 -11.42 -17.92
CA ASN A 66 -20.98 -12.41 -17.92
C ASN A 66 -22.35 -11.82 -18.33
N THR A 67 -22.35 -10.64 -18.95
CA THR A 67 -23.51 -10.00 -19.61
C THR A 67 -23.20 -9.80 -21.08
#